data_AF-A0A0J9X2U1-F1
#
_entry.id   AF-A0A0J9X2U1-F1
#
_cell.length_a   1.000
_cell.length_b   1.000
_cell.length_c   1.000
_cell.angle_alpha   90.00
_cell.angle_beta   90.00
_cell.angle_gamma   90.00
#
_symmetry.space_group_name_H-M   'P 1'
#
loop_
_entity.id
_entity.type
_entity.pdbx_description
1 polymer ?
#
loop_
_entity_poly.entity_id
_entity_poly.type
_entity_poly.pdbx_seq_one_letter_code
_entity_poly.pdbx_strand_id
1 'polypeptide(L)' 'MGNVLSASFAPECDLPKKNYDDCFAKWYGEKFLQAKSVHNECEDTWREYEDCLYIALEKKGIRTNM' A
#
# COMPACT_ATOMS: atom_id res chain seq x y z
N MET A 1 13.08 -17.37 -7.03
CA MET A 1 13.42 -15.95 -7.22
C MET A 1 12.71 -15.22 -6.09
N GLY A 2 13.44 -14.93 -5.01
CA GLY A 2 12.86 -14.32 -3.81
C GLY A 2 12.41 -12.90 -4.11
N ASN A 3 11.19 -12.56 -3.69
CA ASN A 3 10.58 -11.24 -3.85
C ASN A 3 11.57 -10.14 -3.45
N VAL A 4 12.03 -9.37 -4.42
CA VAL A 4 12.52 -8.03 -4.11
C VAL A 4 11.28 -7.28 -3.66
N LEU A 5 11.21 -7.01 -2.35
CA LEU A 5 10.22 -6.10 -1.79
C LEU A 5 10.27 -4.82 -2.64
N SER A 6 9.17 -4.44 -3.27
CA SER A 6 9.15 -3.21 -4.05
C SER A 6 9.41 -2.06 -3.08
N ALA A 7 10.57 -1.41 -3.19
CA ALA A 7 10.85 -0.23 -2.38
C ALA A 7 9.82 0.86 -2.71
N SER A 8 9.42 1.61 -1.69
CA SER A 8 8.77 2.90 -1.87
C SER A 8 9.79 3.90 -2.41
N PHE A 9 9.32 4.95 -3.10
CA PHE A 9 10.18 6.08 -3.45
C PHE A 9 10.64 6.86 -2.20
N ALA A 10 9.89 6.72 -1.10
CA ALA A 10 10.15 7.26 0.22
C ALA A 10 10.49 6.10 1.17
N PRO A 11 11.77 5.87 1.50
CA PRO A 11 12.20 4.72 2.30
C PRO A 11 11.53 4.63 3.67
N GLU A 12 11.13 5.77 4.24
CA GLU A 12 10.34 5.81 5.48
C GLU A 12 8.98 5.11 5.37
N CYS A 13 8.48 4.89 4.15
CA CYS A 13 7.20 4.21 3.88
C CYS A 13 7.37 2.74 3.49
N ASP A 14 8.57 2.17 3.51
CA ASP A 14 8.81 0.77 3.08
C ASP A 14 8.08 -0.26 3.97
N LEU A 15 8.05 -0.04 5.28
CA LEU A 15 7.35 -0.92 6.22
C LEU A 15 5.81 -0.86 6.05
N PRO A 16 5.15 0.31 6.09
CA PRO A 16 3.71 0.36 5.86
C PRO A 16 3.33 -0.12 4.45
N LYS A 17 4.18 0.14 3.43
CA LYS A 17 4.01 -0.43 2.10
C LYS A 17 4.00 -1.96 2.12
N LYS A 18 4.99 -2.56 2.80
CA LYS A 18 5.07 -4.01 2.94
C LYS A 18 3.81 -4.60 3.55
N ASN A 19 3.34 -4.01 4.65
CA ASN A 19 2.16 -4.49 5.37
C ASN A 19 0.90 -4.42 4.48
N TYR A 20 0.74 -3.34 3.73
CA TYR A 20 -0.34 -3.20 2.77
C TYR A 20 -0.23 -4.20 1.61
N ASP A 21 0.95 -4.32 0.98
CA ASP A 21 1.16 -5.22 -0.15
C ASP A 21 0.95 -6.69 0.24
N ASP A 22 1.43 -7.12 1.42
CA ASP A 22 1.24 -8.47 1.95
C ASP A 22 -0.26 -8.76 2.20
N CYS A 23 -1.00 -7.79 2.76
CA CYS A 23 -2.44 -7.91 2.96
C CYS A 23 -3.18 -8.00 1.63
N PHE A 24 -2.90 -7.08 0.71
CA PHE A 24 -3.59 -6.96 -0.58
C PHE A 24 -3.36 -8.19 -1.44
N ALA A 25 -2.12 -8.70 -1.53
CA ALA A 25 -1.81 -9.90 -2.30
C ALA A 25 -2.63 -11.11 -1.82
N LYS A 26 -2.75 -11.28 -0.49
CA LYS A 26 -3.56 -12.34 0.11
C LYS A 26 -5.05 -12.15 -0.19
N TRP A 27 -5.60 -10.97 0.11
CA TRP A 27 -7.01 -10.66 -0.10
C TRP A 27 -7.39 -10.79 -1.58
N TYR A 28 -6.57 -10.27 -2.48
CA TYR A 28 -6.82 -10.31 -3.92
C TYR A 28 -6.88 -11.75 -4.43
N GLY A 29 -5.91 -12.60 -4.03
CA GLY A 29 -5.85 -14.00 -4.43
C GLY A 29 -6.92 -14.90 -3.80
N GLU A 30 -7.18 -14.74 -2.50
CA GLU A 30 -8.07 -15.63 -1.75
C GLU A 30 -9.54 -15.21 -1.79
N LYS A 31 -9.81 -13.91 -1.97
CA LYS A 31 -11.15 -13.34 -1.86
C LYS A 31 -11.64 -12.78 -3.18
N PHE A 32 -10.94 -11.79 -3.72
CA PHE A 32 -11.41 -11.05 -4.89
C PHE A 32 -11.48 -11.95 -6.14
N LEU A 33 -10.37 -12.60 -6.50
CA LEU A 33 -10.31 -13.49 -7.67
C LEU A 33 -11.23 -14.73 -7.53
N GLN A 34 -11.57 -15.12 -6.30
CA GLN A 34 -12.50 -16.22 -6.03
C GLN A 34 -13.96 -15.77 -5.92
N ALA A 35 -14.25 -14.49 -6.21
CA ALA A 35 -15.56 -13.87 -6.08
C ALA A 35 -16.20 -14.02 -4.68
N LYS A 36 -15.38 -14.12 -3.63
CA LYS A 36 -15.85 -14.27 -2.23
C LYS A 36 -16.08 -12.94 -1.53
N SER A 37 -15.39 -11.89 -1.95
CA SER A 37 -15.55 -10.54 -1.38
C SER A 37 -15.10 -9.48 -2.39
N VAL A 38 -15.78 -8.34 -2.36
CA VAL A 38 -15.35 -7.09 -3.02
C VAL A 38 -15.03 -5.99 -2.01
N HIS A 39 -15.19 -6.28 -0.71
CA HIS A 39 -14.88 -5.35 0.37
C HIS A 39 -13.37 -5.33 0.61
N ASN A 40 -12.77 -4.14 0.67
CA ASN A 40 -11.34 -3.99 0.96
C ASN A 40 -11.07 -4.30 2.45
N GLU A 41 -10.47 -5.46 2.73
CA GLU A 41 -10.11 -5.88 4.08
C GLU A 41 -8.76 -5.29 4.54
N CYS A 42 -8.08 -4.53 3.68
CA CYS A 42 -6.76 -3.94 3.90
C CYS A 42 -6.83 -2.42 4.07
N GLU A 43 -8.00 -1.86 4.43
CA GLU A 43 -8.16 -0.40 4.53
C GLU A 43 -7.26 0.21 5.61
N ASP A 44 -7.12 -0.42 6.78
CA ASP A 44 -6.27 0.12 7.85
C ASP A 44 -4.79 0.20 7.44
N THR A 45 -4.25 -0.89 6.87
CA THR A 45 -2.87 -0.90 6.37
C THR A 45 -2.68 0.02 5.16
N TRP A 46 -3.73 0.20 4.36
CA TRP A 46 -3.74 1.19 3.28
C TRP A 46 -3.62 2.61 3.82
N ARG A 47 -4.39 2.99 4.85
CA ARG A 47 -4.34 4.34 5.43
C ARG A 47 -2.96 4.70 5.97
N GLU A 48 -2.33 3.77 6.69
CA GLU A 48 -0.97 3.97 7.21
C GLU A 48 0.05 4.22 6.08
N TYR A 49 -0.06 3.49 4.97
CA TYR A 49 0.80 3.68 3.82
C TYR A 49 0.48 4.95 3.03
N GLU A 50 -0.81 5.24 2.82
CA GLU A 50 -1.32 6.42 2.11
C GLU A 50 -0.87 7.71 2.80
N ASP A 51 -1.00 7.79 4.11
CA ASP A 51 -0.58 8.97 4.88
C ASP A 51 0.93 9.21 4.77
N CYS A 52 1.74 8.15 4.86
CA CYS A 52 3.19 8.25 4.68
C CYS A 52 3.55 8.74 3.27
N LEU A 53 2.93 8.17 2.24
CA LEU A 53 3.12 8.56 0.85
C LEU A 53 2.77 10.03 0.61
N TYR A 54 1.64 10.48 1.14
CA TYR A 54 1.16 11.83 0.94
C TYR A 54 2.10 12.88 1.53
N ILE A 55 2.61 12.65 2.73
CA ILE A 55 3.64 13.50 3.32
C ILE A 55 4.90 13.55 2.44
N ALA A 56 5.33 12.40 1.91
CA ALA A 56 6.51 12.33 1.05
C ALA A 56 6.30 13.01 -0.31
N LEU A 57 5.12 12.88 -0.90
CA LEU A 57 4.76 13.50 -2.18
C LEU A 57 4.67 15.03 -2.07
N GLU A 58 4.13 15.55 -0.97
CA GLU A 58 4.11 16.98 -0.67
C GLU A 58 5.54 17.53 -0.51
N LYS A 59 6.42 16.84 0.24
CA LYS A 59 7.84 17.22 0.38
C LYS A 59 8.58 17.25 -0.95
N LYS A 60 8.17 16.44 -1.93
CA LYS A 60 8.73 16.40 -3.28
C LYS A 60 8.09 17.41 -4.24
N GLY A 61 7.03 18.10 -3.82
CA GLY A 61 6.29 19.04 -4.67
C GLY A 61 5.49 18.36 -5.79
N ILE A 62 5.27 17.04 -5.70
CA ILE A 62 4.50 16.27 -6.69
C ILE A 62 3.01 16.37 -6.39
N ARG A 63 2.64 16.39 -5.11
CA ARG A 63 1.27 16.62 -4.65
C ARG A 63 1.15 18.04 -4.11
N THR A 64 0.28 18.83 -4.72
CA THR A 64 -0.15 20.12 -4.21
C THR A 64 -1.60 19.98 -3.74
N ASN A 65 -1.86 20.33 -2.49
CA ASN A 65 -3.22 20.40 -1.97
C ASN A 65 -3.95 21.51 -2.75
N MET A 66 -4.95 21.13 -3.56
CA MET A 66 -6.00 22.04 -4.00
C MET A 66 -7.07 22.13 -2.93
#